data_AF-A0A836QBJ5-F1
#
_entry.id   AF-A0A836QBJ5-F1
#
_cell.length_a   1.000
_cell.length_b   1.000
_cell.length_c   1.000
_cell.angle_alpha   90.00
_cell.angle_beta   90.00
_cell.angle_gamma   90.00
#
_symmetry.space_group_name_H-M   'P 1'
#
loop_
_entity.id
_entity.type
_entity.pdbx_description
1 polymer ?
#
loop_
_entity_poly.entity_id
_entity_poly.type
_entity_poly.pdbx_seq_one_letter_code
_entity_poly.pdbx_strand_id
1 'polypeptide(L)' 'LASDGLLSSRKGHTEMSIYLTKLAKLHPVSAICEMMDAETYAALSVDKAKKYAKENAIPFIDGKELYEFSKVR' A
#
# COMPACT_ATOMS: atom_id res chain seq x y z
N LEU A 1 -2.29 -0.50 -14.23
CA LEU A 1 -3.22 -1.61 -13.90
C LEU A 1 -2.46 -2.70 -13.15
N ALA A 2 -3.16 -3.47 -12.31
CA ALA A 2 -2.54 -4.58 -11.59
C ALA A 2 -2.22 -5.73 -12.55
N SER A 3 -1.13 -6.46 -12.28
CA SER A 3 -0.73 -7.65 -13.05
C SER A 3 -1.67 -8.84 -12.80
N ASP A 4 -1.85 -9.65 -13.84
CA ASP A 4 -2.44 -10.99 -13.70
C ASP A 4 -1.56 -11.82 -12.74
N GLY A 5 -2.19 -12.42 -11.72
CA GLY A 5 -1.50 -13.08 -10.59
C GLY A 5 -1.21 -12.19 -9.38
N LEU A 6 -1.43 -10.88 -9.45
CA LEU A 6 -1.20 -9.93 -8.35
C LEU A 6 0.20 -10.09 -7.74
N LEU A 7 0.27 -10.37 -6.43
CA LEU A 7 1.50 -10.43 -5.64
C LEU A 7 2.45 -11.58 -6.04
N SER A 8 1.97 -12.61 -6.76
CA SER A 8 2.85 -13.67 -7.29
C SER A 8 3.67 -13.15 -8.48
N SER A 9 3.13 -12.17 -9.20
CA SER A 9 3.69 -11.65 -10.44
C SER A 9 4.50 -10.38 -10.20
N ARG A 10 3.98 -9.44 -9.40
CA ARG A 10 4.64 -8.17 -9.11
C ARG A 10 4.38 -7.72 -7.68
N LYS A 11 5.43 -7.26 -7.00
CA LYS A 11 5.38 -6.79 -5.61
C LYS A 11 5.29 -5.26 -5.56
N GLY A 12 4.32 -4.68 -6.26
CA GLY A 12 4.13 -3.23 -6.36
C GLY A 12 2.91 -2.72 -5.57
N HIS A 13 2.85 -1.42 -5.31
CA HIS A 13 1.71 -0.78 -4.62
C HIS A 13 0.38 -0.98 -5.37
N THR A 14 0.42 -1.05 -6.69
CA THR A 14 -0.77 -1.36 -7.50
C THR A 14 -1.35 -2.73 -7.15
N GLU A 15 -0.54 -3.79 -7.08
CA GLU A 15 -1.01 -5.14 -6.71
C GLU A 15 -1.45 -5.21 -5.25
N MET A 16 -0.67 -4.59 -4.36
CA MET A 16 -0.96 -4.56 -2.93
C MET A 16 -2.30 -3.88 -2.65
N SER A 17 -2.61 -2.76 -3.32
CA SER A 17 -3.89 -2.08 -3.13
C SER A 17 -5.09 -2.91 -3.60
N ILE A 18 -4.97 -3.60 -4.74
CA ILE A 18 -6.02 -4.53 -5.20
C ILE A 18 -6.13 -5.77 -4.30
N TYR A 19 -5.03 -6.22 -3.70
CA TYR A 19 -5.05 -7.30 -2.72
C TYR A 19 -5.80 -6.88 -1.44
N LEU A 20 -5.59 -5.66 -0.94
CA LEU A 20 -6.31 -5.12 0.21
C LEU A 20 -7.82 -5.00 -0.04
N THR A 21 -8.26 -4.57 -1.23
CA THR A 21 -9.69 -4.54 -1.55
C THR A 21 -10.33 -5.92 -1.50
N LYS A 22 -9.59 -6.97 -1.90
CA LYS A 22 -10.07 -8.37 -1.79
C LYS A 22 -10.19 -8.82 -0.35
N LEU A 23 -9.23 -8.50 0.51
CA LEU A 23 -9.31 -8.80 1.96
C LEU A 23 -10.51 -8.11 2.61
N ALA A 24 -10.79 -6.86 2.20
CA ALA A 24 -11.95 -6.10 2.66
C ALA A 24 -13.29 -6.55 2.06
N LYS A 25 -13.31 -7.57 1.18
CA LYS A 25 -14.50 -8.03 0.42
C LYS A 25 -15.16 -6.92 -0.41
N LEU A 26 -14.35 -6.01 -0.95
CA LEU A 26 -14.77 -4.93 -1.84
C LEU A 26 -14.49 -5.27 -3.30
N HIS A 27 -15.03 -4.46 -4.21
CA HIS A 27 -14.70 -4.55 -5.64
C HIS A 27 -13.20 -4.30 -5.83
N PRO A 28 -12.54 -4.99 -6.79
CA PRO A 28 -11.09 -4.91 -7.00
C PRO A 28 -10.70 -3.62 -7.74
N VAL A 29 -10.99 -2.48 -7.11
CA VAL A 29 -10.72 -1.13 -7.62
C VAL A 29 -10.23 -0.28 -6.46
N SER A 30 -9.07 0.36 -6.66
CA SER A 30 -8.43 1.24 -5.70
C SER A 30 -7.89 2.48 -6.42
N ALA A 31 -7.82 3.59 -5.70
CA ALA A 31 -7.04 4.76 -6.08
C ALA A 31 -5.88 4.89 -5.09
N ILE A 32 -4.68 5.16 -5.61
CA ILE A 32 -3.47 5.35 -4.80
C ILE A 32 -2.74 6.60 -5.29
N CYS A 33 -2.02 7.24 -4.38
CA CYS A 33 -1.17 8.39 -4.67
C CYS A 33 0.00 8.37 -3.69
N GLU A 34 1.20 8.66 -4.19
CA GLU A 34 2.38 8.83 -3.36
C GLU A 34 2.24 10.04 -2.44
N MET A 35 2.58 9.87 -1.17
CA MET A 35 2.61 10.98 -0.22
C MET A 35 3.84 11.85 -0.51
N MET A 36 3.61 13.17 -0.59
CA MET A 36 4.65 14.16 -0.83
C MET A 36 4.96 14.93 0.45
N ASP A 37 6.23 15.26 0.64
CA ASP A 37 6.69 16.15 1.71
C ASP A 37 6.43 17.60 1.30
N ALA A 38 5.66 18.33 2.11
CA ALA A 38 5.27 19.71 1.81
C ALA A 38 6.42 20.73 1.95
N GLU A 39 7.51 20.38 2.65
CA GLU A 39 8.66 21.27 2.84
C GLU A 39 9.68 21.09 1.70
N THR A 40 9.94 19.85 1.31
CA THR A 40 10.97 19.51 0.33
C THR A 40 10.43 19.26 -1.07
N TYR A 41 9.11 19.09 -1.22
CA TYR A 41 8.44 18.67 -2.44
C TYR A 41 8.94 17.34 -3.00
N ALA A 42 9.60 16.53 -2.17
CA ALA A 42 10.05 15.18 -2.50
C ALA A 42 9.06 14.14 -1.98
N ALA A 43 9.34 12.85 -2.22
CA ALA A 43 8.58 11.77 -1.61
C ALA A 43 8.68 11.83 -0.08
N LEU A 44 7.56 11.63 0.61
CA LEU A 44 7.51 11.64 2.06
C LEU A 44 8.33 10.47 2.63
N SER A 45 9.17 10.74 3.64
CA SER A 45 9.92 9.67 4.30
C SER A 45 8.99 8.71 5.04
N VAL A 46 9.42 7.45 5.20
CA VAL A 46 8.65 6.42 5.90
C VAL A 46 8.31 6.83 7.33
N ASP A 47 9.23 7.48 8.04
CA ASP A 47 9.00 7.92 9.42
C ASP A 47 7.96 9.05 9.50
N LYS A 48 8.01 10.02 8.56
CA LYS A 48 6.99 11.06 8.45
C LYS A 48 5.63 10.44 8.06
N ALA A 49 5.59 9.45 7.18
CA ALA A 49 4.36 8.73 6.82
C ALA A 49 3.76 7.96 8.00
N LYS A 50 4.57 7.25 8.80
CA LYS A 50 4.12 6.57 10.03
C LYS A 50 3.57 7.55 11.06
N LYS A 51 4.24 8.70 11.24
CA LYS A 51 3.76 9.77 12.12
C LYS A 51 2.40 10.30 11.66
N TYR A 52 2.28 10.65 10.37
CA TYR A 52 1.02 11.11 9.77
C TYR A 52 -0.10 10.09 9.95
N ALA A 53 0.18 8.81 9.70
CA ALA A 53 -0.80 7.74 9.86
C ALA A 53 -1.30 7.63 11.31
N LYS A 54 -0.40 7.70 12.30
CA LYS A 54 -0.75 7.69 13.72
C LYS A 54 -1.61 8.89 14.12
N GLU A 55 -1.25 10.09 13.67
CA GLU A 55 -1.98 11.33 13.99
C GLU A 55 -3.39 11.36 13.39
N ASN A 56 -3.60 10.68 12.27
CA ASN A 56 -4.88 10.64 11.55
C ASN A 56 -5.66 9.32 11.75
N ALA A 57 -5.24 8.44 12.68
CA ALA A 57 -5.84 7.13 12.91
C ALA A 57 -5.95 6.26 11.64
N ILE A 58 -4.98 6.37 10.74
CA ILE A 58 -4.89 5.56 9.52
C ILE A 58 -3.98 4.35 9.81
N PRO A 59 -4.42 3.10 9.54
CA PRO A 59 -3.54 1.94 9.64
C PRO A 59 -2.33 2.06 8.71
N PHE A 60 -1.14 1.87 9.26
CA PHE A 60 0.10 1.78 8.47
C PHE A 60 0.42 0.30 8.26
N ILE A 61 0.53 -0.13 7.01
CA ILE A 61 0.86 -1.52 6.64
C ILE A 61 2.17 -1.49 5.85
N ASP A 62 3.16 -2.27 6.28
CA ASP A 62 4.40 -2.45 5.52
C ASP A 62 4.17 -3.43 4.36
N GLY A 63 4.76 -3.13 3.20
CA GLY A 63 4.62 -3.99 2.01
C GLY A 63 5.15 -5.40 2.21
N LYS A 64 6.19 -5.58 3.04
CA LYS A 64 6.74 -6.89 3.40
C LYS A 64 5.77 -7.67 4.28
N GLU A 65 5.19 -7.01 5.29
CA GLU A 65 4.18 -7.62 6.16
C GLU A 65 2.98 -8.12 5.35
N LEU A 66 2.48 -7.29 4.43
CA LEU A 66 1.34 -7.67 3.56
C LEU A 66 1.69 -8.84 2.65
N TYR A 67 2.91 -8.85 2.10
CA TYR A 67 3.37 -9.93 1.24
C TYR A 67 3.50 -11.26 2.01
N GLU A 68 4.10 -11.24 3.20
CA GLU A 68 4.21 -12.42 4.06
C GLU A 68 2.83 -12.94 4.50
N PHE A 69 1.91 -12.04 4.85
CA PHE A 69 0.52 -12.37 5.17
C PHE A 69 -0.20 -13.06 4.01
N SER A 70 0.09 -12.63 2.76
CA SER A 70 -0.58 -13.17 1.57
C SER A 70 -0.29 -14.66 1.32
N LYS A 71 0.80 -15.19 1.87
CA LYS A 71 1.30 -16.57 1.65
C LYS A 71 1.49 -16.92 0.16
N VAL A 72 1.53 -15.90 -0.71
CA VAL A 72 1.76 -16.06 -2.14
C VAL A 72 3.23 -16.39 -2.35
N ARG A 73 3.51 -17.60 -2.83
CA ARG A 73 4.86 -18.06 -3.20
C ARG A 73 5.21 -17.58 -4.60
#